data_AF-A0A6G7A3H4-F1
#
_entry.id   AF-A0A6G7A3H4-F1
#
_cell.length_a   1.000
_cell.length_b   1.000
_cell.length_c   1.000
_cell.angle_alpha   90.00
_cell.angle_beta   90.00
_cell.angle_gamma   90.00
#
_symmetry.space_group_name_H-M   'P 1'
#
loop_
_entity.id
_entity.type
_entity.pdbx_description
1 polymer ?
#
loop_
_entity_poly.entity_id
_entity_poly.type
_entity_poly.pdbx_seq_one_letter_code
_entity_poly.pdbx_strand_id
1 'polypeptide(L)'
;MTDTCPPDCAHCSPDVDHETAHQAVLDALSVIAAHPEADEDRIVELLQERGYSPIVAEKLNAFVPAALSWPMLKRLGVESFVGHFIAYDDNDEEVQIPVSSQHYFTAALTLAYWTVEQGFTDELPRSTYQMIAGRSAEMNAVDQILTQGGTVEGATVGPLQLLRISASDMLA
;
A
#
# COMPACT_ATOMS: atom_id res chain seq x y z
N MET A 1 31.97 -2.40 2.77
CA MET A 1 31.28 -3.02 3.91
C MET A 1 30.06 -3.70 3.32
N THR A 2 30.10 -5.02 3.23
CA THR A 2 29.02 -5.84 2.65
C THR A 2 27.94 -5.98 3.72
N ASP A 3 26.81 -5.34 3.48
CA ASP A 3 25.60 -5.45 4.29
C ASP A 3 24.93 -6.78 3.94
N THR A 4 25.37 -7.86 4.56
CA THR A 4 24.82 -9.20 4.32
C THR A 4 23.73 -9.44 5.35
N CYS A 5 22.46 -9.36 4.93
CA CYS A 5 21.32 -9.74 5.77
C CYS A 5 21.50 -11.20 6.25
N PRO A 6 21.28 -11.51 7.55
CA PRO A 6 21.42 -12.87 8.06
C PRO A 6 20.46 -13.85 7.38
N PRO A 7 20.85 -15.11 7.17
CA PRO A 7 20.07 -16.10 6.43
C PRO A 7 18.73 -16.49 7.09
N ASP A 8 18.49 -16.10 8.36
CA ASP A 8 17.25 -16.36 9.11
C ASP A 8 16.47 -15.08 9.43
N CYS A 9 16.73 -13.97 8.73
CA CYS A 9 15.91 -12.77 8.88
C CYS A 9 14.55 -13.01 8.19
N ALA A 10 13.49 -13.16 8.98
CA ALA A 10 12.11 -13.28 8.50
C ALA A 10 11.70 -12.13 7.54
N HIS A 11 12.42 -11.00 7.60
CA HIS A 11 12.19 -9.82 6.76
C HIS A 11 13.03 -9.76 5.47
N CYS A 12 13.85 -10.78 5.19
CA CYS A 12 14.74 -10.86 4.02
C CYS A 12 14.47 -12.09 3.11
N SER A 13 13.49 -12.94 3.43
CA SER A 13 13.18 -14.12 2.62
C SER A 13 12.30 -13.75 1.41
N PRO A 14 12.61 -14.24 0.18
CA PRO A 14 11.79 -13.99 -1.01
C PRO A 14 10.42 -14.69 -0.95
N ASP A 15 10.29 -15.73 -0.12
CA ASP A 15 9.01 -16.36 0.19
C ASP A 15 8.39 -15.70 1.42
N VAL A 16 7.81 -14.51 1.24
CA VAL A 16 7.02 -13.87 2.29
C VAL A 16 5.74 -14.69 2.46
N ASP A 17 5.66 -15.48 3.53
CA ASP A 17 4.41 -16.15 3.87
C ASP A 17 3.33 -15.14 4.28
N HIS A 18 2.07 -15.56 4.22
CA HIS A 18 0.93 -14.69 4.48
C HIS A 18 0.97 -14.06 5.89
N GLU A 19 1.53 -14.76 6.88
CA GLU A 19 1.65 -14.28 8.25
C GLU A 19 2.66 -13.12 8.35
N THR A 20 3.81 -13.27 7.70
CA THR A 20 4.84 -12.22 7.60
C THR A 20 4.32 -10.99 6.89
N ALA A 21 3.58 -11.16 5.78
CA ALA A 21 2.95 -10.04 5.07
C ALA A 21 1.91 -9.31 5.93
N HIS A 22 1.09 -10.05 6.67
CA HIS A 22 0.07 -9.47 7.54
C HIS A 22 0.70 -8.65 8.68
N GLN A 23 1.71 -9.18 9.36
CA GLN A 23 2.40 -8.44 10.42
C GLN A 23 3.06 -7.17 9.90
N ALA A 24 3.68 -7.23 8.71
CA ALA A 24 4.29 -6.06 8.07
C ALA A 24 3.27 -4.94 7.77
N VAL A 25 2.06 -5.31 7.36
CA VAL A 25 0.96 -4.37 7.17
C VAL A 25 0.55 -3.72 8.49
N LEU A 26 0.43 -4.49 9.57
CA LEU A 26 0.09 -3.94 10.89
C LEU A 26 1.16 -2.97 11.40
N ASP A 27 2.43 -3.29 11.17
CA ASP A 27 3.54 -2.40 11.51
C ASP A 27 3.49 -1.10 10.70
N ALA A 28 3.22 -1.18 9.40
CA ALA A 28 3.05 -0.01 8.55
C ALA A 28 1.88 0.87 8.99
N LEU A 29 0.73 0.27 9.32
CA LEU A 29 -0.40 1.00 9.90
C LEU A 29 0.00 1.74 11.18
N SER A 30 0.72 1.06 12.08
CA SER A 30 1.23 1.65 13.32
C SER A 30 2.18 2.83 13.05
N VAL A 31 3.13 2.68 12.11
CA VAL A 31 4.09 3.73 11.77
C VAL A 31 3.38 4.96 11.20
N ILE A 32 2.49 4.77 10.21
CA ILE A 32 1.77 5.87 9.57
C ILE A 32 0.83 6.56 10.56
N ALA A 33 0.10 5.78 11.38
CA ALA A 33 -0.79 6.32 12.41
C ALA A 33 -0.07 7.18 13.44
N ALA A 34 1.15 6.78 13.85
CA ALA A 34 1.94 7.52 14.81
C ALA A 34 2.58 8.79 14.23
N HIS A 35 2.67 8.91 12.90
CA HIS A 35 3.34 10.01 12.22
C HIS A 35 2.48 10.56 11.06
N PRO A 36 1.30 11.14 11.35
CA PRO A 36 0.35 11.56 10.31
C PRO A 36 0.91 12.64 9.36
N GLU A 37 1.80 13.49 9.87
CA GLU A 37 2.44 14.58 9.12
C GLU A 37 3.75 14.15 8.42
N ALA A 38 4.19 12.90 8.58
CA ALA A 38 5.39 12.42 7.89
C ALA A 38 5.12 12.27 6.39
N ASP A 39 6.09 12.68 5.58
CA ASP A 39 6.11 12.42 4.14
C ASP A 39 6.49 10.96 3.84
N GLU A 40 6.47 10.59 2.56
CA GLU A 40 6.78 9.23 2.12
C GLU A 40 8.19 8.81 2.52
N ASP A 41 9.19 9.68 2.33
CA ASP A 41 10.58 9.40 2.69
C ASP A 41 10.71 9.08 4.18
N ARG A 42 10.07 9.88 5.06
CA ARG A 42 10.16 9.64 6.50
C ARG A 42 9.42 8.38 6.94
N ILE A 43 8.28 8.03 6.33
CA ILE A 43 7.61 6.76 6.62
C ILE A 43 8.49 5.57 6.22
N VAL A 44 9.15 5.64 5.07
CA VAL A 44 10.07 4.61 4.59
C VAL A 44 11.28 4.47 5.53
N GLU A 45 11.86 5.57 6.01
CA GLU A 45 12.92 5.55 7.01
C GLU A 45 12.46 4.89 8.33
N LEU A 46 11.28 5.26 8.84
CA LEU A 46 10.73 4.69 10.07
C LEU A 46 10.48 3.18 9.97
N LEU A 47 10.09 2.69 8.79
CA LEU A 47 9.97 1.26 8.54
C LEU A 47 11.35 0.57 8.50
N GLN A 48 12.36 1.21 7.91
CA GLN A 48 13.73 0.70 7.93
C GLN A 48 14.32 0.68 9.35
N GLU A 49 14.04 1.68 10.18
CA GLU A 49 14.40 1.70 11.60
C GLU A 49 13.80 0.52 12.38
N ARG A 50 12.69 -0.06 11.89
CA ARG A 50 12.07 -1.30 12.42
C ARG A 50 12.65 -2.60 11.83
N GLY A 51 13.62 -2.51 10.92
CA GLY A 51 14.32 -3.67 10.34
C GLY A 51 13.78 -4.14 8.99
N TYR A 52 12.84 -3.43 8.38
CA TYR A 52 12.41 -3.72 7.01
C TYR A 52 13.49 -3.29 6.01
N SER A 53 13.67 -4.07 4.94
CA SER A 53 14.55 -3.68 3.84
C SER A 53 14.00 -2.42 3.14
N PRO A 54 14.84 -1.63 2.45
CA PRO A 54 14.38 -0.45 1.71
C PRO A 54 13.22 -0.75 0.75
N ILE A 55 13.32 -1.85 0.00
CA ILE A 55 12.28 -2.27 -0.96
C ILE A 55 10.98 -2.63 -0.24
N VAL A 56 11.04 -3.37 0.87
CA VAL A 56 9.84 -3.74 1.63
C VAL A 56 9.19 -2.51 2.24
N ALA A 57 9.99 -1.57 2.76
CA ALA A 57 9.49 -0.32 3.31
C ALA A 57 8.77 0.53 2.25
N GLU A 58 9.33 0.65 1.05
CA GLU A 58 8.67 1.33 -0.08
C GLU A 58 7.37 0.63 -0.50
N LYS A 59 7.39 -0.71 -0.62
CA LYS A 59 6.18 -1.50 -0.92
C LYS A 59 5.08 -1.25 0.12
N LEU A 60 5.41 -1.30 1.41
CA LEU A 60 4.45 -1.05 2.48
C LEU A 60 3.89 0.37 2.45
N ASN A 61 4.76 1.37 2.27
CA ASN A 61 4.36 2.78 2.20
C ASN A 61 3.41 3.05 1.02
N ALA A 62 3.62 2.41 -0.13
CA ALA A 62 2.74 2.54 -1.29
C ALA A 62 1.45 1.72 -1.14
N PHE A 63 1.56 0.44 -0.75
CA PHE A 63 0.45 -0.51 -0.80
C PHE A 63 -0.56 -0.34 0.33
N VAL A 64 -0.12 -0.01 1.55
CA VAL A 64 -1.06 0.07 2.68
C VAL A 64 -2.10 1.18 2.46
N PRO A 65 -1.73 2.44 2.14
CA PRO A 65 -2.71 3.47 1.80
C PRO A 65 -3.61 3.10 0.62
N ALA A 66 -3.00 2.60 -0.47
CA ALA A 66 -3.72 2.21 -1.69
C ALA A 66 -4.77 1.13 -1.41
N ALA A 67 -4.39 0.05 -0.73
CA ALA A 67 -5.28 -1.04 -0.39
C ALA A 67 -6.44 -0.60 0.54
N LEU A 68 -6.15 0.24 1.54
CA LEU A 68 -7.19 0.78 2.43
C LEU A 68 -8.17 1.71 1.69
N SER A 69 -7.75 2.35 0.62
CA SER A 69 -8.61 3.23 -0.18
C SER A 69 -9.68 2.46 -0.97
N TRP A 70 -9.39 1.23 -1.44
CA TRP A 70 -10.27 0.50 -2.36
C TRP A 70 -11.69 0.26 -1.81
N PRO A 71 -11.89 -0.26 -0.58
CA PRO A 71 -13.23 -0.41 -0.03
C PRO A 71 -13.98 0.92 0.17
N MET A 72 -13.24 2.01 0.44
CA MET A 72 -13.84 3.35 0.55
C MET A 72 -14.30 3.85 -0.82
N LEU A 73 -13.45 3.72 -1.84
CA LEU A 73 -13.75 4.08 -3.22
C LEU A 73 -14.94 3.28 -3.77
N LYS A 74 -15.04 1.98 -3.47
CA LYS A 74 -16.23 1.18 -3.76
C LYS A 74 -17.51 1.78 -3.18
N ARG A 75 -17.47 2.23 -1.92
CA ARG A 75 -18.61 2.87 -1.25
C ARG A 75 -18.98 4.23 -1.85
N LEU A 76 -18.04 4.89 -2.52
CA LEU A 76 -18.27 6.15 -3.26
C LEU A 76 -18.80 5.93 -4.68
N GLY A 77 -18.93 4.68 -5.13
CA GLY A 77 -19.51 4.35 -6.44
C GLY A 77 -18.50 3.92 -7.51
N VAL A 78 -17.20 3.82 -7.19
CA VAL A 78 -16.21 3.25 -8.11
C VAL A 78 -16.59 1.81 -8.43
N GLU A 79 -16.73 1.50 -9.71
CA GLU A 79 -17.20 0.20 -10.18
C GLU A 79 -16.07 -0.83 -10.26
N SER A 80 -14.87 -0.43 -10.70
CA SER A 80 -13.78 -1.39 -10.90
C SER A 80 -12.39 -0.81 -10.65
N PHE A 81 -11.44 -1.71 -10.45
CA PHE A 81 -10.02 -1.42 -10.24
C PHE A 81 -9.22 -2.25 -11.23
N VAL A 82 -8.22 -1.64 -11.85
CA VAL A 82 -7.29 -2.36 -12.71
C VAL A 82 -6.48 -3.36 -11.87
N GLY A 83 -6.38 -4.59 -12.34
CA GLY A 83 -5.76 -5.70 -11.61
C GLY A 83 -4.23 -5.75 -11.66
N HIS A 84 -3.56 -4.65 -12.02
CA HIS A 84 -2.10 -4.55 -12.07
C HIS A 84 -1.61 -3.18 -11.59
N PHE A 85 -0.38 -3.16 -11.10
CA PHE A 85 0.43 -1.95 -10.92
C PHE A 85 1.29 -1.71 -12.15
N ILE A 86 1.78 -0.49 -12.30
CA ILE A 86 2.84 -0.14 -13.26
C ILE A 86 4.10 0.19 -12.47
N ALA A 87 5.21 -0.45 -12.81
CA ALA A 87 6.55 -0.03 -12.42
C ALA A 87 7.43 0.06 -13.67
N TYR A 88 8.63 0.62 -13.54
CA TYR A 88 9.55 0.83 -14.66
C TYR A 88 10.80 -0.04 -14.50
N ASP A 89 11.28 -0.62 -15.59
CA ASP A 89 12.55 -1.35 -15.63
C ASP A 89 13.74 -0.40 -15.83
N ASP A 90 14.96 -0.95 -15.91
CA ASP A 90 16.20 -0.17 -16.10
C ASP A 90 16.27 0.57 -17.46
N ASN A 91 15.35 0.28 -18.39
CA ASN A 91 15.25 0.92 -19.71
C ASN A 91 14.09 1.95 -19.77
N ASP A 92 13.50 2.31 -18.62
CA ASP A 92 12.30 3.13 -18.51
C ASP A 92 11.07 2.52 -19.23
N GLU A 93 11.03 1.20 -19.43
CA GLU A 93 9.87 0.52 -20.01
C GLU A 93 8.83 0.17 -18.94
N GLU A 94 7.56 0.42 -19.24
CA GLU A 94 6.44 0.09 -18.34
C GLU A 94 6.25 -1.42 -18.23
N VAL A 95 6.28 -1.92 -16.99
CA VAL A 95 6.01 -3.31 -16.65
C VAL A 95 4.73 -3.40 -15.84
N GLN A 96 3.79 -4.21 -16.33
CA GLN A 96 2.54 -4.51 -15.61
C GLN A 96 2.77 -5.63 -14.60
N ILE A 97 2.57 -5.33 -13.32
CA ILE A 97 2.73 -6.28 -12.23
C ILE A 97 1.35 -6.64 -11.68
N PRO A 98 0.91 -7.91 -11.74
CA PRO A 98 -0.39 -8.29 -11.21
C PRO A 98 -0.54 -7.94 -9.73
N VAL A 99 -1.66 -7.30 -9.36
CA VAL A 99 -1.96 -6.97 -7.95
C VAL A 99 -1.95 -8.25 -7.09
N SER A 100 -2.46 -9.35 -7.65
CA SER A 100 -2.56 -10.64 -6.97
C SER A 100 -1.20 -11.28 -6.66
N SER A 101 -0.09 -10.84 -7.28
CA SER A 101 1.24 -11.34 -6.93
C SER A 101 1.90 -10.57 -5.78
N GLN A 102 1.29 -9.49 -5.28
CA GLN A 102 1.88 -8.63 -4.26
C GLN A 102 1.29 -8.93 -2.87
N HIS A 103 1.99 -9.75 -2.09
CA HIS A 103 1.50 -10.27 -0.80
C HIS A 103 1.17 -9.18 0.22
N TYR A 104 1.99 -8.12 0.31
CA TYR A 104 1.71 -7.00 1.22
C TYR A 104 0.42 -6.25 0.84
N PHE A 105 0.18 -6.08 -0.46
CA PHE A 105 -1.03 -5.42 -0.94
C PHE A 105 -2.26 -6.28 -0.69
N THR A 106 -2.22 -7.58 -1.02
CA THR A 106 -3.36 -8.47 -0.81
C THR A 106 -3.67 -8.63 0.67
N ALA A 107 -2.67 -8.73 1.55
CA ALA A 107 -2.85 -8.73 3.00
C ALA A 107 -3.51 -7.43 3.50
N ALA A 108 -3.04 -6.26 3.04
CA ALA A 108 -3.63 -4.98 3.38
C ALA A 108 -5.07 -4.85 2.86
N LEU A 109 -5.35 -5.32 1.65
CA LEU A 109 -6.67 -5.27 1.05
C LEU A 109 -7.66 -6.18 1.78
N THR A 110 -7.23 -7.38 2.16
CA THR A 110 -8.04 -8.30 2.99
C THR A 110 -8.37 -7.67 4.33
N LEU A 111 -7.39 -7.07 5.01
CA LEU A 111 -7.61 -6.34 6.27
C LEU A 111 -8.58 -5.15 6.08
N ALA A 112 -8.43 -4.42 4.97
CA ALA A 112 -9.26 -3.27 4.64
C ALA A 112 -10.74 -3.66 4.48
N TYR A 113 -11.03 -4.67 3.65
CA TYR A 113 -12.40 -5.19 3.50
C TYR A 113 -12.96 -5.72 4.82
N TRP A 114 -12.18 -6.51 5.55
CA TRP A 114 -12.61 -7.04 6.84
C TRP A 114 -12.97 -5.93 7.83
N THR A 115 -12.13 -4.89 7.96
CA THR A 115 -12.37 -3.74 8.85
C THR A 115 -13.65 -3.00 8.46
N VAL A 116 -13.86 -2.82 7.17
CA VAL A 116 -15.00 -2.08 6.62
C VAL A 116 -16.32 -2.85 6.76
N GLU A 117 -16.26 -4.19 6.73
CA GLU A 117 -17.41 -5.10 6.89
C GLU A 117 -17.73 -5.43 8.35
N GLN A 118 -16.74 -5.75 9.16
CA GLN A 118 -16.90 -6.19 10.55
C GLN A 118 -16.92 -5.04 11.56
N GLY A 119 -16.42 -3.87 11.14
CA GLY A 119 -16.35 -2.67 11.99
C GLY A 119 -14.93 -2.31 12.39
N PHE A 120 -14.79 -1.07 12.84
CA PHE A 120 -13.52 -0.49 13.28
C PHE A 120 -13.23 -0.91 14.72
N THR A 121 -11.96 -1.18 15.02
CA THR A 121 -11.49 -1.56 16.36
C THR A 121 -10.81 -0.38 17.05
N ASP A 122 -10.44 -0.55 18.32
CA ASP A 122 -9.65 0.45 19.05
C ASP A 122 -8.22 0.57 18.49
N GLU A 123 -7.67 -0.52 17.93
CA GLU A 123 -6.36 -0.55 17.27
C GLU A 123 -6.37 0.11 15.89
N LEU A 124 -7.49 0.02 15.16
CA LEU A 124 -7.69 0.72 13.89
C LEU A 124 -9.01 1.51 13.89
N PRO A 125 -9.06 2.65 14.62
CA PRO A 125 -10.25 3.50 14.64
C PRO A 125 -10.57 4.03 13.25
N ARG A 126 -11.86 4.36 13.02
CA ARG A 126 -12.31 4.93 11.74
C ARG A 126 -11.49 6.15 11.30
N SER A 127 -11.16 7.05 12.21
CA SER A 127 -10.37 8.25 11.90
C SER A 127 -8.97 7.88 11.42
N THR A 128 -8.32 6.92 12.07
CA THR A 128 -6.99 6.42 11.67
C THR A 128 -7.05 5.73 10.31
N TYR A 129 -8.05 4.87 10.09
CA TYR A 129 -8.26 4.23 8.80
C TYR A 129 -8.41 5.26 7.68
N GLN A 130 -9.29 6.25 7.87
CA GLN A 130 -9.57 7.29 6.88
C GLN A 130 -8.34 8.16 6.61
N MET A 131 -7.57 8.49 7.66
CA MET A 131 -6.33 9.24 7.52
C MET A 131 -5.32 8.47 6.65
N ILE A 132 -5.11 7.18 6.94
CA ILE A 132 -4.15 6.36 6.18
C ILE A 132 -4.63 6.16 4.74
N ALA A 133 -5.90 5.82 4.53
CA ALA A 133 -6.47 5.69 3.19
C ALA A 133 -6.40 7.01 2.39
N GLY A 134 -6.55 8.15 3.07
CA GLY A 134 -6.44 9.49 2.48
C GLY A 134 -5.07 9.83 1.93
N ARG A 135 -4.03 9.07 2.30
CA ARG A 135 -2.67 9.23 1.75
C ARG A 135 -2.49 8.58 0.38
N SER A 136 -3.47 7.81 -0.10
CA SER A 136 -3.38 7.15 -1.40
C SER A 136 -3.62 8.13 -2.55
N ALA A 137 -2.94 7.90 -3.68
CA ALA A 137 -3.09 8.70 -4.89
C ALA A 137 -4.52 8.61 -5.45
N GLU A 138 -5.16 7.45 -5.35
CA GLU A 138 -6.51 7.20 -5.81
C GLU A 138 -7.54 7.97 -4.97
N MET A 139 -7.38 7.97 -3.64
CA MET A 139 -8.25 8.75 -2.76
C MET A 139 -8.07 10.25 -3.00
N ASN A 140 -6.83 10.72 -3.19
CA ASN A 140 -6.55 12.11 -3.54
C ASN A 140 -7.24 12.51 -4.85
N ALA A 141 -7.13 11.68 -5.90
CA ALA A 141 -7.78 11.92 -7.19
C ALA A 141 -9.31 11.99 -7.06
N VAL A 142 -9.92 11.08 -6.30
CA VAL A 142 -11.36 11.10 -6.06
C VAL A 142 -11.78 12.33 -5.24
N ASP A 143 -11.03 12.70 -4.21
CA ASP A 143 -11.31 13.90 -3.40
C ASP A 143 -11.30 15.18 -4.26
N GLN A 144 -10.35 15.29 -5.20
CA GLN A 144 -10.33 16.41 -6.15
C GLN A 144 -11.58 16.44 -7.05
N ILE A 145 -12.01 15.30 -7.58
CA ILE A 145 -13.23 15.19 -8.41
C ILE A 145 -14.46 15.61 -7.61
N LEU A 146 -14.61 15.09 -6.39
CA LEU A 146 -15.76 15.38 -5.53
C LEU A 146 -15.79 16.86 -5.10
N THR A 147 -14.63 17.45 -4.79
CA THR A 147 -14.51 18.88 -4.44
C THR A 147 -14.92 19.79 -5.60
N GLN A 148 -14.74 19.35 -6.83
CA GLN A 148 -15.19 20.06 -8.04
C GLN A 148 -16.68 19.82 -8.37
N GLY A 149 -17.42 19.10 -7.52
CA GLY A 149 -18.82 18.76 -7.73
C GLY A 149 -19.04 17.61 -8.73
N GLY A 150 -17.99 16.87 -9.06
CA GLY A 150 -18.06 15.68 -9.90
C GLY A 150 -18.58 14.45 -9.16
N THR A 151 -18.66 13.33 -9.88
CA THR A 151 -19.01 12.01 -9.35
C THR A 151 -18.03 10.97 -9.85
N VAL A 152 -17.82 9.92 -9.07
CA VAL A 152 -17.02 8.74 -9.42
C VAL A 152 -17.87 7.48 -9.58
N GLU A 153 -19.20 7.64 -9.63
CA GLU A 153 -20.13 6.55 -9.84
C GLU A 153 -19.90 5.90 -11.22
N GLY A 154 -19.68 4.59 -11.24
CA GLY A 154 -19.36 3.85 -12.46
C GLY A 154 -17.90 4.02 -12.92
N ALA A 155 -17.06 4.74 -12.18
CA ALA A 155 -15.68 4.97 -12.59
C ALA A 155 -14.81 3.72 -12.42
N THR A 156 -13.74 3.65 -13.21
CA THR A 156 -12.67 2.67 -13.06
C THR A 156 -11.42 3.37 -12.58
N VAL A 157 -10.83 2.87 -11.50
CA VAL A 157 -9.52 3.33 -11.02
C VAL A 157 -8.44 2.65 -11.87
N GLY A 158 -7.61 3.46 -12.53
CA GLY A 158 -6.47 3.02 -13.32
C GLY A 158 -5.37 2.38 -12.45
N PRO A 159 -4.32 1.81 -13.07
CA PRO A 159 -3.23 1.20 -12.32
C PRO A 159 -2.46 2.25 -11.50
N LEU A 160 -2.10 1.89 -10.26
CA LEU A 160 -1.17 2.70 -9.48
C LEU A 160 0.23 2.59 -10.10
N GLN A 161 0.86 3.74 -10.33
CA GLN A 161 2.24 3.84 -10.81
C GLN A 161 3.21 3.91 -9.62
N LEU A 162 4.15 2.98 -9.58
CA LEU A 162 5.18 2.85 -8.56
C LEU A 162 6.47 3.45 -9.08
N LEU A 163 6.69 4.74 -8.79
CA LEU A 163 7.85 5.49 -9.32
C LEU A 163 9.11 5.33 -8.47
N ARG A 164 8.98 4.78 -7.26
CA ARG A 164 10.06 4.61 -6.28
C ARG A 164 10.58 3.17 -6.17
N ILE A 165 9.98 2.25 -6.94
CA ILE A 165 10.28 0.82 -6.90
C ILE A 165 10.46 0.36 -8.34
N SER A 166 11.59 -0.28 -8.63
CA SER A 166 11.85 -0.81 -9.97
C SER A 166 10.94 -2.03 -10.26
N ALA A 167 10.73 -2.32 -11.54
CA ALA A 167 10.00 -3.51 -11.95
C ALA A 167 10.68 -4.81 -11.46
N SER A 168 12.01 -4.86 -11.42
CA SER A 168 12.76 -6.02 -10.94
C SER A 168 12.54 -6.25 -9.44
N ASP A 169 12.54 -5.19 -8.61
CA ASP A 169 12.28 -5.27 -7.18
C ASP A 169 10.81 -5.68 -6.87
N MET A 170 9.90 -5.37 -7.77
CA MET A 170 8.49 -5.78 -7.69
C MET A 170 8.26 -7.25 -8.01
N LEU A 171 9.13 -7.84 -8.83
CA LEU A 171 9.06 -9.22 -9.30
C LEU A 171 9.97 -10.19 -8.50
N ALA A 172 10.87 -9.64 -7.68
CA ALA A 172 11.78 -10.37 -6.80
C ALA A 172 11.10 -10.95 -5.55
#